data_AF-A0A645CQW2-F1
#
_entry.id   AF-A0A645CQW2-F1
#
_cell.length_a   1.000
_cell.length_b   1.000
_cell.length_c   1.000
_cell.angle_alpha   90.00
_cell.angle_beta   90.00
_cell.angle_gamma   90.00
#
_symmetry.space_group_name_H-M   'P 1'
#
loop_
_entity.id
_entity.type
_entity.pdbx_description
1 polymer ?
#
loop_
_entity_poly.entity_id
_entity_poly.type
_entity_poly.pdbx_seq_one_letter_code
_entity_poly.pdbx_strand_id
1 'polypeptide(L)'
;MGRRDVTVIRPLVFLPEKYALSTAKRLELPICKPNCPVAGQTKREDMKAVIQYFTRFVPNPEERFMNAIADTHKYGMWDRLRLPPRDIDDMCENERIAYEHIAHRR
;
A
#
# COMPACT_ATOMS: atom_id res chain seq x y z
N MET A 1 -23.43 8.37 8.45
CA MET A 1 -24.19 7.71 7.37
C MET A 1 -23.73 6.27 7.27
N GLY A 2 -24.64 5.33 7.56
CA GLY A 2 -24.36 3.96 7.95
C GLY A 2 -23.68 3.09 6.89
N ARG A 3 -22.86 2.16 7.38
CA ARG A 3 -22.29 1.04 6.62
C ARG A 3 -23.46 0.26 6.02
N ARG A 4 -23.59 0.28 4.70
CA ARG A 4 -24.53 -0.61 4.00
C ARG A 4 -24.00 -2.04 4.18
N ASP A 5 -24.88 -3.02 4.42
CA ASP A 5 -24.56 -4.46 4.46
C ASP A 5 -24.18 -4.99 3.06
N VAL A 6 -23.14 -4.41 2.46
CA VAL A 6 -22.63 -4.77 1.15
C VAL A 6 -21.24 -5.36 1.34
N THR A 7 -21.11 -6.64 1.01
CA THR A 7 -19.81 -7.30 1.00
C THR A 7 -19.09 -6.98 -0.31
N VAL A 8 -17.97 -6.26 -0.20
CA VAL A 8 -17.13 -5.95 -1.36
C VAL A 8 -16.23 -7.14 -1.66
N ILE A 9 -16.48 -7.82 -2.77
CA ILE A 9 -15.57 -8.83 -3.33
C ILE A 9 -14.58 -8.16 -4.30
N ARG A 10 -13.32 -8.60 -4.28
CA ARG A 10 -12.26 -8.13 -5.20
C ARG A 10 -11.68 -9.30 -6.00
N PRO A 11 -12.39 -9.82 -7.01
CA PRO A 11 -11.96 -11.02 -7.74
C PRO A 11 -10.59 -10.89 -8.42
N LEU A 12 -10.18 -9.66 -8.74
CA LEU A 12 -8.97 -9.36 -9.50
C LEU A 12 -7.82 -8.82 -8.64
N VAL A 13 -7.90 -8.92 -7.31
CA VAL A 13 -6.90 -8.30 -6.40
C VAL A 13 -5.48 -8.80 -6.63
N PHE A 14 -5.31 -10.04 -7.09
CA PHE A 14 -4.01 -10.63 -7.40
C PHE A 14 -3.68 -10.64 -8.90
N LEU A 15 -4.52 -10.05 -9.75
CA LEU A 15 -4.27 -9.98 -11.19
C LEU A 15 -3.38 -8.78 -11.52
N PRO A 16 -2.18 -8.97 -12.09
CA PRO A 16 -1.34 -7.84 -12.47
C PRO A 16 -1.92 -7.06 -13.66
N GLU A 17 -1.77 -5.73 -13.64
CA GLU A 17 -2.36 -4.80 -14.63
C GLU A 17 -1.99 -5.17 -16.08
N LYS A 18 -0.73 -5.58 -16.31
CA LYS A 18 -0.24 -6.01 -17.63
C LYS A 18 -1.05 -7.17 -18.24
N TYR A 19 -1.50 -8.12 -17.41
CA TYR A 19 -2.29 -9.26 -17.87
C TYR A 19 -3.72 -8.85 -18.19
N ALA A 20 -4.32 -7.98 -17.38
CA ALA A 20 -5.63 -7.41 -17.68
C ALA A 20 -5.61 -6.65 -19.02
N LEU A 21 -4.60 -5.81 -19.23
CA LEU A 21 -4.45 -5.05 -20.48
C LEU A 21 -4.18 -5.95 -21.70
N SER A 22 -3.31 -6.95 -21.57
CA SER A 22 -3.04 -7.93 -22.63
C SER A 22 -4.31 -8.71 -23.02
N THR A 23 -5.08 -9.14 -22.03
CA THR A 23 -6.34 -9.86 -22.24
C THR A 23 -7.38 -8.98 -22.92
N ALA A 24 -7.54 -7.73 -22.46
CA ALA A 24 -8.46 -6.78 -23.08
C ALA A 24 -8.10 -6.51 -24.56
N LYS A 25 -6.81 -6.34 -24.87
CA LYS A 25 -6.34 -6.17 -26.25
C LYS A 25 -6.60 -7.41 -27.12
N ARG A 26 -6.27 -8.60 -26.61
CA ARG A 26 -6.45 -9.88 -27.33
C ARG A 26 -7.92 -10.19 -27.61
N LEU A 27 -8.82 -9.75 -26.74
CA LEU A 27 -10.26 -9.92 -26.87
C LEU A 27 -10.97 -8.71 -27.49
N GLU A 28 -10.21 -7.71 -27.96
CA GLU A 28 -10.73 -6.49 -28.58
C GLU A 28 -11.78 -5.75 -27.72
N LEU A 29 -11.60 -5.79 -26.39
CA LEU A 29 -12.52 -5.14 -25.46
C LEU A 29 -12.36 -3.61 -25.51
N PRO A 30 -13.46 -2.84 -25.44
CA PRO A 30 -13.39 -1.38 -25.40
C PRO A 30 -12.76 -0.90 -24.08
N ILE A 31 -11.65 -0.19 -24.17
CA ILE A 31 -10.95 0.39 -23.01
C ILE A 31 -11.37 1.86 -22.84
N CYS A 32 -12.18 2.14 -21.83
CA CYS A 32 -12.58 3.50 -21.49
C CYS A 32 -11.43 4.24 -20.77
N LYS A 33 -11.01 5.38 -21.32
CA LYS A 33 -10.06 6.25 -20.64
C LYS A 33 -10.72 6.96 -19.45
N PRO A 34 -9.98 7.25 -18.37
CA PRO A 34 -10.50 8.04 -17.27
C PRO A 34 -10.94 9.42 -17.77
N ASN A 35 -12.11 9.86 -17.33
CA ASN A 35 -12.70 11.17 -17.66
C ASN A 35 -12.33 12.27 -16.66
N CYS A 36 -11.60 11.93 -15.59
CA CYS A 36 -11.24 12.87 -14.54
C CYS A 36 -10.10 13.79 -15.03
N PRO A 37 -10.22 15.12 -14.91
CA PRO A 37 -9.20 16.06 -15.39
C PRO A 37 -7.87 15.95 -14.63
N VAL A 38 -7.89 15.45 -13.39
CA VAL A 38 -6.68 15.28 -12.56
C VAL A 38 -6.05 13.90 -12.78
N ALA A 39 -6.67 13.01 -13.57
CA ALA A 39 -6.10 11.71 -13.88
C ALA A 39 -4.73 11.87 -14.55
N GLY A 40 -3.71 11.17 -14.03
CA GLY A 40 -2.32 11.27 -14.49
C GLY A 40 -1.45 12.28 -13.75
N GLN A 41 -2.03 13.17 -12.93
CA GLN A 41 -1.28 14.12 -12.08
C GLN A 41 -1.58 13.90 -10.59
N THR A 42 -1.70 12.64 -10.18
CA THR A 42 -2.02 12.28 -8.80
C THR A 42 -0.83 11.62 -8.12
N LYS A 43 -0.80 11.66 -6.78
CA LYS A 43 0.18 10.90 -5.99
C LYS A 43 0.15 9.39 -6.25
N ARG A 44 -1.00 8.86 -6.67
CA ARG A 44 -1.11 7.46 -7.11
C ARG A 44 -0.31 7.21 -8.38
N GLU A 45 -0.31 8.16 -9.33
CA GLU A 45 0.48 8.06 -10.55
C GLU A 45 1.98 8.21 -10.24
N ASP A 46 2.36 9.15 -9.37
CA ASP A 46 3.75 9.28 -8.90
C ASP A 46 4.26 7.95 -8.32
N MET A 47 3.46 7.28 -7.49
CA MET A 47 3.82 5.99 -6.91
C MET A 47 3.97 4.88 -7.97
N LYS A 48 3.15 4.89 -9.03
CA LYS A 48 3.33 3.94 -10.15
C LYS A 48 4.70 4.12 -10.80
N ALA A 49 5.13 5.36 -11.02
CA ALA A 49 6.45 5.66 -11.58
C ALA A 49 7.58 5.20 -10.65
N VAL A 50 7.42 5.38 -9.34
CA VAL A 50 8.37 4.88 -8.33
C VAL A 50 8.48 3.36 -8.36
N ILE A 51 7.36 2.64 -8.38
CA ILE A 51 7.37 1.16 -8.46
C ILE A 51 8.04 0.69 -9.75
N GLN A 52 7.77 1.35 -10.88
CA GLN A 52 8.45 1.06 -12.14
C GLN A 52 9.96 1.34 -12.07
N TYR A 53 10.39 2.37 -11.35
CA TYR A 53 11.81 2.65 -11.17
C TYR A 53 12.54 1.49 -10.46
N PHE A 54 11.91 0.84 -9.48
CA PHE A 54 12.48 -0.33 -8.80
C PHE A 54 12.79 -1.51 -9.74
N THR A 55 12.05 -1.64 -10.85
CA THR A 55 12.28 -2.72 -11.83
C THR A 55 13.67 -2.68 -12.47
N ARG A 56 14.34 -1.51 -12.44
CA ARG A 56 15.68 -1.33 -13.02
C ARG A 56 16.77 -2.09 -12.28
N PHE A 57 16.57 -2.38 -10.99
CA PHE A 57 17.60 -3.00 -10.15
C PHE A 57 17.07 -4.20 -9.35
N VAL A 58 15.76 -4.38 -9.22
CA VAL A 58 15.15 -5.57 -8.63
C VAL A 58 14.18 -6.21 -9.62
N PRO A 59 14.32 -7.51 -9.93
CA PRO A 59 13.34 -8.20 -10.75
C PRO A 59 12.03 -8.38 -9.98
N ASN A 60 10.91 -8.12 -10.65
CA ASN A 60 9.54 -8.29 -10.13
C ASN A 60 9.31 -7.62 -8.76
N PRO A 61 9.52 -6.30 -8.63
CA PRO A 61 9.45 -5.61 -7.34
C PRO A 61 8.04 -5.67 -6.72
N GLU A 62 6.99 -5.60 -7.54
CA GLU A 62 5.59 -5.68 -7.10
C GLU A 62 5.30 -6.98 -6.32
N GLU A 63 5.70 -8.12 -6.87
CA GLU A 63 5.50 -9.44 -6.25
C GLU A 63 6.30 -9.56 -4.96
N ARG A 64 7.55 -9.05 -4.95
CA ARG A 64 8.41 -9.04 -3.77
C ARG A 64 7.82 -8.19 -2.64
N PHE A 65 7.28 -7.01 -2.96
CA PHE A 65 6.59 -6.17 -1.97
C PHE A 65 5.34 -6.85 -1.42
N MET A 66 4.52 -7.44 -2.29
CA MET A 66 3.32 -8.17 -1.87
C MET A 66 3.66 -9.33 -0.94
N ASN A 67 4.69 -10.12 -1.28
CA ASN A 67 5.17 -11.21 -0.44
C ASN A 67 5.71 -10.70 0.91
N ALA A 68 6.46 -9.60 0.92
CA ALA A 68 6.96 -9.00 2.15
C ALA A 68 5.83 -8.49 3.07
N ILE A 69 4.76 -7.94 2.49
CA ILE A 69 3.59 -7.47 3.26
C ILE A 69 2.74 -8.64 3.75
N ALA A 70 2.56 -9.68 2.93
CA ALA A 70 1.76 -10.86 3.28
C ALA A 70 2.43 -11.74 4.34
N ASP A 71 3.76 -11.85 4.30
CA ASP A 71 4.55 -12.71 5.17
C ASP A 71 4.97 -12.00 6.47
N THR A 72 3.98 -11.75 7.32
CA THR A 72 4.13 -11.09 8.62
C THR A 72 5.02 -11.88 9.59
N HIS A 73 5.07 -13.21 9.44
CA HIS A 73 5.77 -14.09 10.38
C HIS A 73 7.29 -14.06 10.26
N LYS A 74 7.83 -13.77 9.07
CA LYS A 74 9.28 -13.87 8.80
C LYS A 74 10.09 -12.66 9.23
N TYR A 75 9.46 -11.50 9.41
CA TYR A 75 10.19 -10.25 9.56
C TYR A 75 9.88 -9.48 10.86
N GLY A 76 9.04 -10.02 11.75
CA GLY A 76 8.61 -9.27 12.93
C GLY A 76 8.04 -7.91 12.51
N MET A 77 7.16 -7.94 11.51
CA MET A 77 6.70 -6.76 10.80
C MET A 77 5.61 -6.04 11.60
N TRP A 78 4.70 -5.34 10.92
CA TRP A 78 3.67 -4.48 11.51
C TRP A 78 2.78 -5.18 12.55
N ASP A 79 2.70 -6.51 12.52
CA ASP A 79 2.00 -7.37 13.46
C ASP A 79 2.59 -7.34 14.88
N ARG A 80 3.88 -7.03 15.02
CA ARG A 80 4.56 -6.85 16.32
C ARG A 80 5.04 -5.42 16.57
N LEU A 81 4.88 -4.53 15.58
CA LEU A 81 5.26 -3.13 15.70
C LEU A 81 4.28 -2.41 16.63
N ARG A 82 4.69 -2.14 17.87
CA ARG A 82 4.04 -1.13 18.71
C ARG A 82 4.37 0.24 18.14
N LEU A 83 3.45 0.80 17.37
CA LEU A 83 3.51 2.21 17.02
C LEU A 83 3.37 3.03 18.32
N PRO A 84 4.18 4.09 18.52
CA PRO A 84 3.89 5.04 19.58
C PRO A 84 2.48 5.61 19.37
N PRO A 85 1.77 5.98 20.45
CA PRO A 85 0.43 6.55 20.34
C PRO A 85 0.44 7.73 19.37
N ARG A 86 -0.59 7.80 18.52
CA ARG A 86 -0.66 8.79 17.43
C ARG A 86 -0.81 10.21 17.95
N ASP A 87 -1.36 10.37 19.15
CA ASP A 87 -1.49 11.61 19.89
C ASP A 87 -0.83 11.46 21.28
N ILE A 88 -0.14 12.51 21.74
CA ILE A 88 0.58 12.52 23.05
C ILE A 88 -0.43 12.32 24.21
N ASP A 89 -1.69 12.67 23.99
CA ASP A 89 -2.78 12.55 24.97
C ASP A 89 -3.28 11.11 25.14
N ASP A 90 -2.97 10.21 24.21
CA ASP A 90 -3.29 8.78 24.31
C ASP A 90 -2.17 7.96 24.96
N MET A 91 -1.06 8.60 25.34
CA MET A 91 0.07 7.95 26.00
C MET A 91 -0.17 7.81 27.50
N CYS A 92 -0.01 6.61 28.04
CA CYS A 92 0.11 6.43 29.49
C CYS A 92 1.37 7.16 30.00
N GLU A 93 1.37 7.63 31.25
CA GLU A 93 2.52 8.32 31.89
C GLU A 93 3.84 7.55 31.69
N ASN A 94 3.80 6.23 31.80
CA ASN A 94 4.95 5.35 31.61
C ASN A 94 5.46 5.32 30.15
N GLU A 95 4.57 5.49 29.18
CA GLU A 95 4.91 5.52 27.75
C GLU A 95 5.50 6.89 27.35
N ARG A 96 5.04 7.98 27.98
CA ARG A 96 5.63 9.33 27.81
C ARG A 96 7.08 9.37 28.26
N ILE A 97 7.37 8.84 29.46
CA ILE A 97 8.74 8.77 30.01
C ILE A 97 9.66 7.96 29.10
N ALA A 98 9.18 6.83 28.57
CA ALA A 98 9.96 6.01 27.64
C ALA A 98 10.28 6.75 26.32
N TYR A 99 9.33 7.51 25.78
CA TYR A 99 9.53 8.31 24.57
C TYR A 99 10.52 9.45 24.80
N GLU A 100 10.42 10.18 25.92
CA GLU A 100 11.36 11.26 26.27
C GLU A 100 12.79 10.74 26.46
N HIS A 101 12.97 9.57 27.08
CA HIS A 101 14.27 8.91 27.22
C HIS A 101 14.89 8.43 25.90
N ILE A 102 14.07 8.20 24.87
CA ILE A 102 14.52 7.83 23.51
C ILE A 102 14.83 9.09 22.69
N ALA A 103 13.99 10.13 22.79
CA ALA A 103 14.12 11.37 22.02
C ALA A 103 15.27 12.28 22.49
N HIS A 104 15.60 12.27 23.79
CA HIS A 104 16.67 13.09 24.38
C HIS A 104 18.03 12.40 24.51
N ARG A 105 18.17 11.16 24.00
CA ARG A 105 19.46 10.48 23.95
C ARG A 105 20.25 10.95 22.72
N ARG A 106 20.76 12.19 22.81
CA ARG A 106 21.85 12.69 21.97
C ARG A 106 23.18 12.40 22.64
#